data_AF-A0A4S2V252-F1
#
_entry.id   AF-A0A4S2V252-F1
#
_cell.length_a   1.000
_cell.length_b   1.000
_cell.length_c   1.000
_cell.angle_alpha   90.00
_cell.angle_beta   90.00
_cell.angle_gamma   90.00
#
_symmetry.space_group_name_H-M   'P 1'
#
loop_
_entity.id
_entity.type
_entity.pdbx_description
1 polymer ?
#
loop_
_entity_poly.entity_id
_entity_poly.type
_entity_poly.pdbx_seq_one_letter_code
_entity_poly.pdbx_strand_id
1 'polypeptide(L)' 'MTTDLVGGVLGEAGPRSGPPVALIDLLDRLLNGGAVLTGDLVLSIADVDLVHISLRAVIRSVTGEEPAPW' A
#
# COMPACT_ATOMS: atom_id res chain seq x y z
N MET A 1 -25.14 38.36 -3.19
CA MET A 1 -26.41 37.96 -3.84
C MET A 1 -26.02 37.27 -5.13
N THR A 2 -25.74 35.96 -5.05
CA THR A 2 -26.70 34.92 -5.49
C THR A 2 -26.35 34.59 -6.95
N THR A 3 -25.88 33.41 -7.36
CA THR A 3 -26.10 32.04 -6.87
C THR A 3 -25.23 31.06 -7.65
N ASP A 4 -24.91 29.92 -7.01
CA ASP A 4 -24.59 28.59 -7.58
C ASP A 4 -23.34 28.46 -8.49
N LEU A 5 -22.25 27.81 -8.09
CA LEU A 5 -22.11 26.48 -7.47
C LEU A 5 -22.85 25.35 -8.19
N VAL A 6 -22.60 25.21 -9.50
CA VAL A 6 -22.73 23.92 -10.21
C VAL A 6 -21.30 23.50 -10.57
N GLY A 7 -20.62 22.61 -9.85
CA GLY A 7 -21.10 21.32 -9.37
C GLY A 7 -21.06 20.25 -10.48
N GLY A 8 -20.32 20.46 -11.57
CA GLY A 8 -20.48 19.67 -12.80
C GLY A 8 -19.25 18.97 -13.41
N VAL A 9 -18.11 18.85 -12.72
CA VAL A 9 -16.95 18.10 -13.27
C VAL A 9 -16.53 16.90 -12.41
N LEU A 10 -17.23 16.61 -11.32
CA LEU A 10 -17.07 15.34 -10.60
C LEU A 10 -18.07 14.31 -11.13
N GLY A 11 -17.72 13.61 -12.21
CA GLY A 11 -18.47 12.43 -12.63
C GLY A 11 -18.26 12.01 -14.06
N GLU A 12 -17.30 11.11 -14.29
CA GLU A 12 -17.49 9.84 -15.01
C GLU A 12 -16.12 9.13 -15.07
N ALA A 13 -15.84 8.30 -14.06
CA ALA A 13 -14.77 7.31 -14.11
C ALA A 13 -15.28 5.99 -13.55
N GLY A 14 -16.27 5.40 -14.24
CA GLY A 14 -16.56 3.97 -14.17
C GLY A 14 -16.25 3.31 -15.52
N PRO A 15 -16.03 1.99 -15.59
CA PRO A 15 -15.50 1.06 -14.57
C PRO A 15 -14.30 0.27 -15.13
N ARG A 16 -13.24 0.05 -14.35
CA ARG A 16 -12.40 -1.14 -14.54
C ARG A 16 -11.92 -1.73 -13.22
N SER A 17 -12.89 -2.18 -12.41
CA SER A 17 -12.68 -3.39 -11.63
C SER A 17 -12.55 -4.56 -12.60
N GLY A 18 -11.37 -4.72 -13.21
CA GLY A 18 -10.95 -6.06 -13.64
C GLY A 18 -10.59 -6.85 -12.37
N PRO A 19 -10.71 -8.19 -12.35
CA PRO A 19 -10.15 -8.97 -11.26
C PRO A 19 -8.71 -8.50 -11.00
N PRO A 20 -8.26 -8.41 -9.74
CA PRO A 20 -6.95 -7.89 -9.41
C PRO A 20 -5.86 -8.90 -9.81
N VAL A 21 -5.66 -9.08 -11.12
CA VAL A 21 -4.63 -9.94 -11.71
C VAL A 21 -3.25 -9.50 -11.20
N ALA A 22 -3.04 -8.18 -11.06
CA ALA A 22 -1.82 -7.64 -10.47
C ALA A 22 -1.62 -7.98 -8.98
N LEU A 23 -2.70 -8.15 -8.20
CA LEU A 23 -2.58 -8.47 -6.78
C LEU A 23 -2.26 -9.96 -6.59
N ILE A 24 -2.88 -10.84 -7.39
CA ILE A 24 -2.60 -12.27 -7.39
C ILE A 24 -1.19 -12.57 -7.91
N ASP A 25 -0.72 -11.90 -8.97
CA ASP A 25 0.65 -12.07 -9.47
C ASP A 25 1.69 -11.52 -8.47
N LEU A 26 1.37 -10.41 -7.78
CA LEU A 26 2.19 -9.88 -6.69
C LEU A 26 2.22 -10.84 -5.50
N LEU A 27 1.08 -11.43 -5.14
CA LEU A 27 0.99 -12.46 -4.12
C LEU A 27 1.79 -13.70 -4.52
N ASP A 28 1.63 -14.23 -5.72
CA ASP A 28 2.35 -15.42 -6.20
C ASP A 28 3.87 -15.19 -6.19
N ARG A 29 4.32 -14.02 -6.66
CA ARG A 29 5.73 -13.64 -6.57
C ARG A 29 6.22 -13.46 -5.12
N LEU A 30 5.40 -12.87 -4.25
CA LEU A 30 5.72 -12.71 -2.83
C LEU A 30 5.78 -14.05 -2.09
N LEU A 31 4.88 -14.99 -2.43
CA LEU A 31 4.79 -16.33 -1.86
C LEU A 31 5.93 -17.23 -2.36
N ASN A 32 6.31 -17.12 -3.64
CA ASN A 32 7.27 -18.04 -4.27
C ASN A 32 8.72 -17.53 -4.25
N GLY A 33 8.96 -16.21 -4.25
CA GLY A 33 10.31 -15.62 -4.31
C GLY A 33 10.58 -14.49 -3.32
N GLY A 34 9.56 -13.97 -2.64
CA GLY A 34 9.65 -12.77 -1.82
C GLY A 34 9.72 -11.48 -2.65
N ALA A 35 9.65 -10.33 -1.96
CA ALA A 35 9.69 -9.00 -2.56
C ALA A 35 10.66 -8.08 -1.81
N VAL A 36 11.47 -7.31 -2.54
CA VAL A 36 12.29 -6.26 -1.96
C VAL A 36 11.48 -4.97 -1.89
N LEU A 37 11.27 -4.44 -0.68
CA LEU A 37 10.61 -3.16 -0.44
C LEU A 37 11.68 -2.09 -0.21
N THR A 38 11.56 -0.98 -0.94
CA THR A 38 12.42 0.20 -0.78
C THR A 38 11.53 1.43 -0.63
N GLY A 39 11.82 2.30 0.34
CA GLY A 39 11.05 3.51 0.56
C GLY A 39 11.39 4.15 1.90
N ASP A 40 10.55 5.06 2.36
CA ASP A 40 10.74 5.77 3.61
C ASP A 40 9.50 5.60 4.49
N LEU A 41 9.71 5.38 5.79
CA LEU A 41 8.68 5.26 6.81
C LEU A 41 8.85 6.40 7.80
N VAL A 42 7.75 7.12 8.08
CA VAL A 42 7.70 8.18 9.08
C VAL A 42 6.77 7.73 10.21
N LEU A 43 7.26 7.82 11.44
CA LEU A 43 6.45 7.59 12.64
C LEU A 43 6.12 8.93 13.26
N SER A 44 4.82 9.21 13.38
CA SER A 44 4.30 10.50 13.82
C SER A 44 3.37 10.32 15.02
N ILE A 45 3.36 11.30 15.92
CA ILE A 45 2.47 11.36 17.08
C ILE A 45 1.86 12.76 17.13
N ALA A 46 0.54 12.84 17.30
CA ALA A 46 -0.19 14.11 17.39
C ALA A 46 0.18 15.08 16.26
N ASP A 47 0.16 14.58 15.02
CA ASP A 47 0.51 15.34 13.80
C ASP A 47 1.96 15.85 13.72
N VAL A 48 2.85 15.34 14.58
CA VAL A 48 4.29 15.64 14.56
C VAL A 48 5.09 14.42 14.15
N ASP A 49 5.91 14.57 13.12
CA ASP A 49 6.86 13.55 12.66
C ASP A 49 8.03 13.43 13.63
N LEU A 50 8.27 12.23 14.16
CA LEU A 50 9.31 11.97 15.17
C LEU A 50 10.48 11.17 14.62
N VAL A 51 10.19 10.16 13.81
CA VAL A 51 11.20 9.22 13.34
C VAL A 51 11.06 9.01 11.85
N HIS A 52 12.15 9.21 11.12
CA HIS A 52 12.28 8.85 9.71
C HIS A 52 13.17 7.61 9.57
N ILE A 53 12.68 6.63 8.82
CA ILE A 53 13.36 5.36 8.58
C ILE A 53 13.44 5.15 7.07
N SER A 54 14.66 5.13 6.52
CA SER A 54 14.88 4.64 5.16
C SER A 54 14.86 3.11 5.15
N LEU A 55 13.86 2.57 4.47
CA LEU A 55 13.52 1.16 4.48
C LEU A 55 14.11 0.46 3.26
N ARG A 56 14.88 -0.59 3.50
CA ARG A 56 15.25 -1.60 2.52
C ARG A 56 15.09 -2.98 3.14
N ALA A 57 14.00 -3.64 2.80
CA ALA A 57 13.62 -4.92 3.41
C ALA A 57 13.30 -5.96 2.36
N VAL A 58 13.51 -7.23 2.68
CA VAL A 58 13.02 -8.36 1.88
C VAL A 58 11.86 -8.99 2.63
N ILE A 59 10.70 -9.02 2.00
CA ILE A 59 9.46 -9.62 2.54
C ILE A 59 9.32 -11.00 1.90
N ARG A 60 9.20 -12.05 2.71
CA ARG A 60 8.84 -13.41 2.27
C ARG A 60 7.63 -13.89 3.06
N SER A 61 6.90 -14.85 2.50
CA SER A 61 5.87 -15.54 3.27
C SER A 61 6.50 -16.34 4.42
N VAL A 62 5.90 -16.25 5.60
CA VAL A 62 6.18 -17.12 6.74
C VAL A 62 4.99 -18.06 6.92
N THR A 63 5.24 -19.35 7.12
CA THR A 63 4.21 -20.30 7.54
C THR A 63 4.18 -20.34 9.06
N GLY A 64 3.00 -20.49 9.67
CA GLY A 64 2.80 -20.38 11.12
C GLY A 64 3.49 -21.45 11.99
N GLU A 65 4.36 -22.26 11.39
CA GLU A 65 5.14 -23.32 12.05
C GLU A 65 6.60 -22.92 12.29
N GLU A 66 7.07 -21.79 11.73
CA GLU A 66 8.39 -21.25 12.07
C GLU A 66 8.30 -20.47 13.39
N PRO A 67 9.02 -20.87 14.46
CA PRO A 67 9.18 -20.03 15.63
C PRO A 67 9.86 -18.72 15.22
N ALA A 68 9.40 -17.59 15.78
CA ALA A 68 9.99 -16.29 15.51
C ALA A 68 11.52 -16.37 15.80
N PRO A 69 12.37 -15.73 14.97
CA PRO A 69 13.82 -15.83 15.11
C PRO A 69 14.40 -15.09 16.33
N TRP A 70 13.57 -14.75 17.33
CA TRP A 70 13.95 -14.07 18.57
C TRP A 70 12.90 -14.29 19.66
#